data_AF-A0A5K1K990-F1
#
_entry.id   AF-A0A5K1K990-F1
#
_cell.length_a   1.000
_cell.length_b   1.000
_cell.length_c   1.000
_cell.angle_alpha   90.00
_cell.angle_beta   90.00
_cell.angle_gamma   90.00
#
_symmetry.space_group_name_H-M   'P 1'
#
loop_
_entity.id
_entity.type
_entity.pdbx_description
1 polymer ?
#
loop_
_entity_poly.entity_id
_entity_poly.type
_entity_poly.pdbx_seq_one_letter_code
_entity_poly.pdbx_strand_id
1 'polypeptide(L)'
;MSLKSPKTPGGPLKDLSWLQNSMQDPSVAPLVVELARLHQELDRANASIDDKLDRLEDAGMGVVDLTKQLEDARTEVVGLEDDLARMSRREDRRIRRLQRLRCQKCRTKIDMRGLDSTGDADESSFLEASTMSMSLAEPPTPPSRTSEALRSEIREVNAQLDDMKHTWEVERKKLLGENAVLQDAATRLNAEMRDAKDEIRKYASAERAGERARAGIQDELARAKRTTEELEAELKAERSRLRALTSEQTKAQREKEAVRLDLRRTESDMSDVRQQLQQIKQENHDLERELRSNANAEQKARLLEAKVAENLENIDQLRQERSMLAADHKELQRRYAKAAEEVTRLKGEFAASQTSHDTRRHELDLRTLEIDDLRRALAGQASELERAAAERARMAAEKGDVARTVAALEADLRRVRRDAEAFGRDLKALRAQKDRMEEDRTKAERAQKQAQAQIRVLREELDGQREKVREAREQWRGHVCAADDQQLVTLKQQHNRECKGLMVQIKYLKAKYTRESAFRCDLGYQKQYLLGLMARLERSEEKILAAVARIGFPALLPNPAPKKRRTKTLRSVAYIVLFLNRTRRASEQWKQHRASKPAIEAALQDVRKRRLANGTGTTSATAQTSNGRRSSGSHPVKT
;
A
#
# COMPACT_ATOMS: atom_id res chain seq x y z
N MET A 1 -34.05 49.03 -68.41
CA MET A 1 -32.76 49.22 -69.10
C MET A 1 -31.75 48.26 -68.52
N SER A 2 -31.11 47.42 -69.33
CA SER A 2 -30.05 46.48 -68.88
C SER A 2 -28.71 46.93 -69.47
N LEU A 3 -27.75 47.26 -68.60
CA LEU A 3 -26.40 47.66 -69.01
C LEU A 3 -25.57 46.40 -69.25
N LYS A 4 -25.17 46.18 -70.50
CA LYS A 4 -24.34 45.04 -70.91
C LYS A 4 -22.86 45.37 -70.68
N SER A 5 -22.17 44.58 -69.87
CA SER A 5 -20.71 44.53 -69.87
C SER A 5 -20.19 43.85 -71.16
N PRO A 6 -19.01 44.24 -71.67
CA PRO A 6 -18.43 43.64 -72.88
C PRO A 6 -17.95 42.20 -72.61
N LYS A 7 -18.08 41.33 -73.61
CA LYS A 7 -17.57 39.96 -73.56
C LYS A 7 -16.04 39.97 -73.70
N THR A 8 -15.32 39.36 -72.76
CA THR A 8 -13.90 39.05 -72.90
C THR A 8 -13.70 37.95 -73.95
N PRO A 9 -12.81 38.13 -74.95
CA PRO A 9 -12.43 37.07 -75.87
C PRO A 9 -11.41 36.15 -75.19
N GLY A 10 -11.91 35.07 -74.57
CA GLY A 10 -11.08 34.11 -73.85
C GLY A 10 -11.77 32.75 -73.74
N GLY A 11 -11.70 31.96 -74.81
CA GLY A 11 -12.01 30.53 -74.73
C GLY A 11 -10.98 29.79 -73.86
N PRO A 12 -11.30 28.59 -73.35
CA PRO A 12 -10.33 27.80 -72.61
C PRO A 12 -9.09 27.54 -73.48
N LEU A 13 -7.90 27.69 -72.90
CA LEU A 13 -6.62 27.46 -73.57
C LEU A 13 -6.50 25.99 -73.99
N LYS A 14 -6.92 25.71 -75.22
CA LYS A 14 -6.81 24.40 -75.82
C LYS A 14 -5.41 24.25 -76.43
N ASP A 15 -4.77 23.13 -76.09
CA ASP A 15 -3.49 22.66 -76.63
C ASP A 15 -2.27 23.55 -76.30
N LEU A 16 -1.80 23.48 -75.04
CA LEU A 16 -0.49 23.97 -74.56
C LEU A 16 0.69 23.12 -75.11
N SER A 17 0.67 22.80 -76.41
CA SER A 17 1.61 21.88 -77.06
C SER A 17 3.08 22.30 -76.94
N TRP A 18 3.37 23.60 -76.93
CA TRP A 18 4.74 24.10 -76.76
C TRP A 18 5.34 23.76 -75.38
N LEU A 19 4.52 23.73 -74.34
CA LEU A 19 4.95 23.43 -72.96
C LEU A 19 5.07 21.91 -72.72
N GLN A 20 4.41 21.09 -73.54
CA GLN A 20 4.61 19.63 -73.55
C GLN A 20 5.87 19.22 -74.33
N ASN A 21 6.29 19.95 -75.36
CA ASN A 21 7.56 19.68 -76.05
C ASN A 21 8.78 19.83 -75.12
N SER A 22 8.78 20.81 -74.21
CA SER A 22 9.86 20.95 -73.21
C SER A 22 9.90 19.81 -72.18
N MET A 23 8.82 19.04 -72.02
CA MET A 23 8.77 17.85 -71.15
C MET A 23 9.27 16.58 -71.86
N GLN A 24 9.51 16.63 -73.17
CA GLN A 24 10.03 15.51 -73.98
C GLN A 24 11.51 15.68 -74.37
N ASP A 25 12.13 16.79 -73.97
CA ASP A 25 13.57 17.01 -74.16
C ASP A 25 14.37 16.08 -73.22
N PRO A 26 15.31 15.25 -73.73
CA PRO A 26 16.08 14.31 -72.91
C PRO A 26 16.99 15.00 -71.88
N SER A 27 17.26 16.31 -72.01
CA SER A 27 17.96 17.10 -71.00
C SER A 27 17.07 17.52 -69.82
N VAL A 28 15.75 17.57 -70.00
CA VAL A 28 14.77 18.00 -68.99
C VAL A 28 14.14 16.81 -68.25
N ALA A 29 14.10 15.62 -68.87
CA ALA A 29 13.60 14.40 -68.25
C ALA A 29 14.20 14.09 -66.85
N PRO A 30 15.51 14.29 -66.56
CA PRO A 30 16.06 14.09 -65.22
C PRO A 30 15.45 15.04 -64.18
N LEU A 31 15.24 16.31 -64.54
CA LEU A 31 14.65 17.33 -63.67
C LEU A 31 13.17 17.04 -63.38
N VAL A 32 12.44 16.47 -64.34
CA VAL A 32 11.04 16.03 -64.12
C VAL A 32 10.98 14.85 -63.15
N VAL A 33 11.91 13.89 -63.26
CA VAL A 33 12.04 12.77 -62.31
C VAL A 33 12.44 13.27 -60.91
N GLU A 34 13.34 14.24 -60.83
CA GLU A 34 13.77 14.84 -59.56
C GLU A 34 12.67 15.70 -58.91
N LEU A 35 11.90 16.46 -59.69
CA LEU A 35 10.70 17.17 -59.22
C LEU A 35 9.61 16.20 -58.72
N ALA A 36 9.38 15.09 -59.42
CA ALA A 36 8.43 14.06 -58.99
C ALA A 36 8.90 13.35 -57.71
N ARG A 37 10.20 13.09 -57.58
CA ARG A 37 10.82 12.58 -56.35
C ARG A 37 10.65 13.56 -55.20
N LEU A 38 10.97 14.84 -55.41
CA LEU A 38 10.85 15.89 -54.39
C LEU A 38 9.39 16.06 -53.95
N HIS A 39 8.41 16.03 -54.87
CA HIS A 39 6.99 15.97 -54.51
C HIS A 39 6.69 14.77 -53.60
N GLN A 40 7.13 13.57 -53.98
CA GLN A 40 6.88 12.36 -53.19
C GLN A 40 7.66 12.32 -51.86
N GLU A 41 8.73 13.09 -51.70
CA GLU A 41 9.41 13.30 -50.42
C GLU A 41 8.65 14.35 -49.56
N LEU A 42 8.08 15.37 -50.18
CA LEU A 42 7.26 16.41 -49.54
C LEU A 42 5.90 15.84 -49.08
N ASP A 43 5.24 15.02 -49.88
CA ASP A 43 4.01 14.30 -49.51
C ASP A 43 4.24 13.35 -48.32
N ARG A 44 5.39 12.64 -48.29
CA ARG A 44 5.80 11.82 -47.14
C ARG A 44 6.13 12.67 -45.92
N ALA A 45 6.74 13.84 -46.10
CA ALA A 45 7.03 14.76 -45.01
C ALA A 45 5.75 15.32 -44.38
N ASN A 46 4.78 15.74 -45.21
CA ASN A 46 3.46 16.20 -44.78
C ASN A 46 2.70 15.08 -44.05
N ALA A 47 2.57 13.90 -44.66
CA ALA A 47 1.95 12.76 -44.00
C ALA A 47 2.66 12.40 -42.68
N SER A 48 3.98 12.55 -42.59
CA SER A 48 4.74 12.35 -41.34
C SER A 48 4.58 13.51 -40.34
N ILE A 49 4.12 14.69 -40.75
CA ILE A 49 3.73 15.78 -39.84
C ILE A 49 2.33 15.51 -39.30
N ASP A 50 1.39 15.12 -40.16
CA ASP A 50 0.02 14.73 -39.78
C ASP A 50 0.06 13.55 -38.79
N ASP A 51 0.82 12.49 -39.09
CA ASP A 51 1.10 11.35 -38.20
C ASP A 51 1.70 11.74 -36.83
N LYS A 52 2.31 12.93 -36.71
CA LYS A 52 2.85 13.47 -35.46
C LYS A 52 1.87 14.39 -34.75
N LEU A 53 1.01 15.10 -35.48
CA LEU A 53 -0.07 15.91 -34.92
C LEU A 53 -1.13 14.99 -34.29
N ASP A 54 -1.58 13.97 -35.00
CA ASP A 54 -2.49 12.94 -34.48
C ASP A 54 -1.93 12.30 -33.20
N ARG A 55 -0.63 11.97 -33.18
CA ARG A 55 0.05 11.41 -31.98
C ARG A 55 0.22 12.41 -30.84
N LEU A 56 0.19 13.72 -31.08
CA LEU A 56 0.22 14.75 -30.03
C LEU A 56 -1.18 14.98 -29.43
N GLU A 57 -2.23 14.81 -30.24
CA GLU A 57 -3.62 14.79 -29.77
C GLU A 57 -3.92 13.50 -28.98
N ASP A 58 -3.57 12.31 -29.52
CA ASP A 58 -3.66 11.01 -28.83
C ASP A 58 -2.86 10.95 -27.52
N ALA A 59 -1.72 11.68 -27.44
CA ALA A 59 -0.93 11.81 -26.22
C ALA A 59 -1.58 12.71 -25.15
N GLY A 60 -2.78 13.26 -25.39
CA GLY A 60 -3.51 14.09 -24.45
C GLY A 60 -2.95 15.50 -24.26
N MET A 61 -2.09 15.96 -25.18
CA MET A 61 -1.54 17.33 -25.17
C MET A 61 -2.25 18.28 -26.14
N GLY A 62 -3.52 17.98 -26.46
CA GLY A 62 -4.41 18.94 -27.09
C GLY A 62 -4.47 20.23 -26.26
N VAL A 63 -4.24 21.38 -26.89
CA VAL A 63 -4.12 22.69 -26.20
C VAL A 63 -5.34 22.98 -25.32
N VAL A 64 -6.52 22.55 -25.76
CA VAL A 64 -7.79 22.71 -25.03
C VAL A 64 -7.80 21.96 -23.70
N ASP A 65 -7.39 20.69 -23.67
CA ASP A 65 -7.35 19.90 -22.45
C ASP A 65 -6.22 20.35 -21.50
N LEU A 66 -5.08 20.81 -22.05
CA LEU A 66 -4.04 21.48 -21.27
C LEU A 66 -4.54 22.79 -20.63
N THR A 67 -5.28 23.62 -21.37
CA THR A 67 -5.90 24.82 -20.78
C THR A 67 -6.95 24.48 -19.72
N LYS A 68 -7.74 23.43 -19.95
CA LYS A 68 -8.76 22.98 -19.00
C LYS A 68 -8.14 22.42 -17.72
N GLN A 69 -7.10 21.59 -17.80
CA GLN A 69 -6.35 21.11 -16.64
C GLN A 69 -5.70 22.27 -15.88
N LEU A 70 -5.23 23.31 -16.58
CA LEU A 70 -4.73 24.55 -15.96
C LEU A 70 -5.84 25.36 -15.26
N GLU A 71 -7.06 25.38 -15.79
CA GLU A 71 -8.21 26.03 -15.16
C GLU A 71 -8.72 25.23 -13.94
N ASP A 72 -8.90 23.92 -14.08
CA ASP A 72 -9.27 23.01 -13.00
C ASP A 72 -8.26 23.12 -11.83
N ALA A 73 -6.95 23.02 -12.11
CA ALA A 73 -5.89 23.17 -11.11
C ALA A 73 -5.85 24.58 -10.47
N ARG A 74 -6.18 25.64 -11.21
CA ARG A 74 -6.33 26.99 -10.63
C ARG A 74 -7.52 27.06 -9.67
N THR A 75 -8.64 26.40 -9.97
CA THR A 75 -9.79 26.35 -9.04
C THR A 75 -9.47 25.52 -7.79
N GLU A 76 -8.71 24.43 -7.92
CA GLU A 76 -8.24 23.64 -6.78
C GLU A 76 -7.30 24.45 -5.88
N VAL A 77 -6.32 25.15 -6.45
CA VAL A 77 -5.41 26.05 -5.70
C VAL A 77 -6.19 27.12 -4.93
N VAL A 78 -7.16 27.79 -5.56
CA VAL A 78 -8.00 28.80 -4.88
C VAL A 78 -8.82 28.18 -3.74
N GLY A 79 -9.36 26.97 -3.93
CA GLY A 79 -10.07 26.24 -2.87
C GLY A 79 -9.17 25.89 -1.68
N LEU A 80 -7.95 25.42 -1.95
CA LEU A 80 -6.94 25.10 -0.93
C LEU A 80 -6.44 26.37 -0.21
N GLU A 81 -6.26 27.48 -0.91
CA GLU A 81 -5.92 28.78 -0.31
C GLU A 81 -7.01 29.29 0.65
N ASP A 82 -8.29 29.17 0.28
CA ASP A 82 -9.39 29.65 1.12
C ASP A 82 -9.61 28.76 2.36
N ASP A 83 -9.35 27.45 2.27
CA ASP A 83 -9.36 26.53 3.41
C ASP A 83 -8.10 26.62 4.29
N LEU A 84 -6.92 26.87 3.73
CA LEU A 84 -5.74 27.30 4.49
C LEU A 84 -6.02 28.61 5.24
N ALA A 85 -6.64 29.59 4.57
CA ALA A 85 -7.08 30.81 5.23
C ALA A 85 -8.17 30.53 6.27
N ARG A 86 -9.08 29.56 6.07
CA ARG A 86 -10.10 29.16 7.06
C ARG A 86 -9.46 28.55 8.31
N MET A 87 -8.48 27.67 8.14
CA MET A 87 -7.74 26.99 9.21
C MET A 87 -6.81 27.94 9.95
N SER A 88 -6.04 28.78 9.24
CA SER A 88 -5.31 29.89 9.83
C SER A 88 -6.24 30.79 10.66
N ARG A 89 -7.37 31.24 10.11
CA ARG A 89 -8.40 32.01 10.84
C ARG A 89 -9.02 31.24 12.03
N ARG A 90 -8.83 29.92 12.17
CA ARG A 90 -9.26 29.10 13.32
C ARG A 90 -8.16 28.99 14.37
N GLU A 91 -6.93 28.71 13.95
CA GLU A 91 -5.72 28.66 14.79
C GLU A 91 -5.44 30.02 15.42
N ASP A 92 -5.55 31.08 14.64
CA ASP A 92 -5.40 32.46 15.08
C ASP A 92 -6.44 32.86 16.16
N ARG A 93 -7.61 32.20 16.16
CA ARG A 93 -8.62 32.31 17.22
C ARG A 93 -8.35 31.38 18.43
N ARG A 94 -7.62 30.27 18.24
CA ARG A 94 -7.09 29.41 19.32
C ARG A 94 -5.93 30.10 20.05
N ILE A 95 -4.94 30.60 19.31
CA ILE A 95 -3.80 31.39 19.81
C ILE A 95 -4.28 32.62 20.58
N ARG A 96 -5.21 33.42 20.01
CA ARG A 96 -5.77 34.59 20.71
C ARG A 96 -6.63 34.26 21.94
N ARG A 97 -7.05 33.01 22.13
CA ARG A 97 -7.65 32.52 23.40
C ARG A 97 -6.55 32.10 24.39
N LEU A 98 -5.57 31.31 23.95
CA LEU A 98 -4.44 30.84 24.77
C LEU A 98 -3.64 32.02 25.36
N GLN A 99 -3.30 33.03 24.55
CA GLN A 99 -2.62 34.27 24.98
C GLN A 99 -3.38 35.09 26.04
N ARG A 100 -4.69 34.83 26.23
CA ARG A 100 -5.53 35.48 27.24
C ARG A 100 -5.67 34.65 28.52
N LEU A 101 -5.19 33.40 28.54
CA LEU A 101 -5.17 32.57 29.73
C LEU A 101 -4.16 33.12 30.75
N ARG A 102 -4.60 33.15 32.00
CA ARG A 102 -3.78 33.48 33.17
C ARG A 102 -4.05 32.42 34.24
N CYS A 103 -3.05 32.10 35.06
CA CYS A 103 -3.27 31.19 36.18
C CYS A 103 -4.28 31.81 37.16
N GLN A 104 -5.34 31.09 37.52
CA GLN A 104 -6.38 31.61 38.42
C GLN A 104 -5.84 31.93 39.83
N LYS A 105 -4.81 31.21 40.29
CA LYS A 105 -4.20 31.40 41.62
C LYS A 105 -3.20 32.56 41.70
N CYS A 106 -2.40 32.82 40.66
CA CYS A 106 -1.34 33.84 40.69
C CYS A 106 -1.39 34.91 39.58
N ARG A 107 -2.39 34.88 38.70
CA ARG A 107 -2.71 35.89 37.65
C ARG A 107 -1.62 36.19 36.61
N THR A 108 -0.46 35.54 36.67
CA THR A 108 0.56 35.54 35.61
C THR A 108 -0.02 35.01 34.29
N LYS A 109 0.47 35.53 33.16
CA LYS A 109 0.19 34.96 31.83
C LYS A 109 0.92 33.61 31.74
N ILE A 110 0.28 32.61 31.13
CA ILE A 110 0.90 31.32 30.82
C ILE A 110 1.22 31.35 29.33
N ASP A 111 2.50 31.27 28.96
CA ASP A 111 2.89 31.23 27.54
C ASP A 111 2.84 29.79 27.02
N MET A 112 1.74 29.45 26.36
CA MET A 112 1.40 28.07 25.96
C MET A 112 2.17 27.59 24.71
N ARG A 113 3.11 28.38 24.17
CA ARG A 113 3.86 28.08 22.93
C ARG A 113 4.61 26.74 22.95
N GLY A 114 4.94 26.21 24.12
CA GLY A 114 5.62 24.91 24.26
C GLY A 114 4.70 23.67 24.18
N LEU A 115 3.38 23.84 24.15
CA LEU A 115 2.42 22.73 24.23
C LEU A 115 1.85 22.25 22.88
N ASP A 116 2.09 22.95 21.78
CA ASP A 116 1.60 22.55 20.45
C ASP A 116 2.48 21.48 19.76
N SER A 117 3.44 20.89 20.49
CA SER A 117 4.27 19.76 20.04
C SER A 117 3.97 18.43 20.77
N THR A 118 2.93 18.37 21.61
CA THR A 118 2.50 17.11 22.26
C THR A 118 1.61 16.30 21.31
N GLY A 119 2.25 15.76 20.26
CA GLY A 119 1.62 15.00 19.18
C GLY A 119 2.01 13.52 19.12
N ASP A 120 2.82 13.04 20.07
CA ASP A 120 3.04 11.62 20.37
C ASP A 120 3.39 11.46 21.86
N ALA A 121 3.32 10.23 22.36
CA ALA A 121 3.33 9.93 23.80
C ALA A 121 4.73 9.67 24.37
N ASP A 122 4.93 10.06 25.64
CA ASP A 122 5.43 9.13 26.64
C ASP A 122 4.96 9.52 28.05
N GLU A 123 4.59 8.54 28.88
CA GLU A 123 4.21 8.76 30.28
C GLU A 123 5.37 8.45 31.22
N SER A 124 5.94 9.46 31.89
CA SER A 124 6.47 9.36 33.28
C SER A 124 7.14 10.65 33.76
N SER A 125 6.51 11.36 34.70
CA SER A 125 7.17 11.92 35.90
C SER A 125 6.12 12.58 36.81
N PHE A 126 5.66 11.82 37.80
CA PHE A 126 4.87 12.32 38.93
C PHE A 126 5.50 11.75 40.21
N LEU A 127 5.39 12.49 41.32
CA LEU A 127 6.06 12.23 42.62
C LEU A 127 7.57 12.56 42.66
N GLU A 128 7.88 13.79 43.05
CA GLU A 128 9.00 14.02 43.99
C GLU A 128 8.39 14.02 45.40
N ALA A 129 8.81 13.09 46.25
CA ALA A 129 8.11 12.76 47.50
C ALA A 129 8.85 13.29 48.74
N SER A 130 8.09 13.81 49.70
CA SER A 130 8.62 14.41 50.93
C SER A 130 9.38 13.40 51.79
N THR A 131 10.64 13.69 52.10
CA THR A 131 11.38 13.03 53.19
C THR A 131 10.92 13.58 54.54
N MET A 132 10.64 12.69 55.51
CA MET A 132 10.22 13.10 56.85
C MET A 132 10.87 12.24 57.95
N SER A 133 11.43 12.95 58.93
CA SER A 133 11.74 12.57 60.32
C SER A 133 12.28 11.17 60.66
N MET A 134 13.52 11.16 61.18
CA MET A 134 13.96 10.23 62.22
C MET A 134 14.27 11.01 63.50
N SER A 135 13.65 10.64 64.62
CA SER A 135 13.96 11.14 65.96
C SER A 135 13.56 10.10 67.01
N LEU A 136 14.51 9.66 67.83
CA LEU A 136 14.33 8.56 68.79
C LEU A 136 13.46 8.96 70.00
N ALA A 137 12.88 7.94 70.64
CA ALA A 137 12.38 8.00 72.01
C ALA A 137 12.73 6.72 72.79
N GLU A 138 13.32 6.89 73.97
CA GLU A 138 13.46 5.91 75.06
C GLU A 138 12.23 6.00 76.00
N PRO A 139 12.09 5.24 77.13
CA PRO A 139 12.88 4.13 77.73
C PRO A 139 11.95 2.87 77.94
N PRO A 140 12.06 1.93 78.92
CA PRO A 140 13.07 1.67 79.98
C PRO A 140 13.54 0.20 80.13
N THR A 141 14.20 -0.10 81.26
CA THR A 141 15.07 -1.27 81.55
C THR A 141 14.54 -2.19 82.69
N PRO A 142 15.22 -3.32 83.05
CA PRO A 142 16.09 -4.21 82.27
C PRO A 142 15.40 -5.60 82.09
N PRO A 143 15.62 -6.73 82.83
CA PRO A 143 16.62 -7.14 83.85
C PRO A 143 17.71 -8.10 83.31
N SER A 144 18.38 -8.86 84.20
CA SER A 144 19.58 -9.70 83.99
C SER A 144 19.36 -11.11 83.40
N ARG A 145 20.27 -11.56 82.50
CA ARG A 145 20.72 -12.96 82.38
C ARG A 145 22.05 -13.15 81.63
N THR A 146 22.87 -14.05 82.19
CA THR A 146 24.06 -14.78 81.69
C THR A 146 24.84 -14.32 80.44
N SER A 147 26.18 -14.41 80.54
CA SER A 147 27.18 -14.09 79.49
C SER A 147 27.12 -14.95 78.21
N GLU A 148 26.21 -15.91 78.13
CA GLU A 148 25.90 -16.63 76.88
C GLU A 148 24.86 -15.90 76.02
N ALA A 149 23.93 -15.14 76.63
CA ALA A 149 22.93 -14.36 75.89
C ALA A 149 23.59 -13.30 75.00
N LEU A 150 24.52 -12.52 75.57
CA LEU A 150 25.38 -11.59 74.84
C LEU A 150 26.21 -12.27 73.74
N ARG A 151 26.57 -13.55 73.90
CA ARG A 151 27.30 -14.32 72.87
C ARG A 151 26.38 -14.86 71.77
N SER A 152 25.09 -15.06 72.02
CA SER A 152 24.09 -15.27 70.95
C SER A 152 23.76 -13.97 70.25
N GLU A 153 23.52 -12.88 70.99
CA GLU A 153 23.23 -11.54 70.44
C GLU A 153 24.37 -11.04 69.55
N ILE A 154 25.64 -11.17 69.96
CA ILE A 154 26.79 -10.82 69.10
C ILE A 154 26.88 -11.72 67.86
N ARG A 155 26.47 -13.00 67.93
CA ARG A 155 26.42 -13.89 66.76
C ARG A 155 25.26 -13.54 65.83
N GLU A 156 24.11 -13.14 66.38
CA GLU A 156 22.93 -12.73 65.66
C GLU A 156 23.13 -11.36 64.99
N VAL A 157 23.74 -10.40 65.69
CA VAL A 157 24.18 -9.11 65.13
C VAL A 157 25.23 -9.34 64.04
N ASN A 158 26.20 -10.25 64.20
CA ASN A 158 27.15 -10.58 63.14
C ASN A 158 26.45 -11.23 61.92
N ALA A 159 25.49 -12.13 62.14
CA ALA A 159 24.70 -12.72 61.06
C ALA A 159 23.87 -11.67 60.32
N GLN A 160 23.21 -10.75 61.05
CA GLN A 160 22.53 -9.58 60.47
C GLN A 160 23.51 -8.66 59.71
N LEU A 161 24.74 -8.51 60.19
CA LEU A 161 25.79 -7.73 59.50
C LEU A 161 26.26 -8.42 58.21
N ASP A 162 26.33 -9.75 58.17
CA ASP A 162 26.70 -10.52 56.98
C ASP A 162 25.53 -10.62 55.97
N ASP A 163 24.29 -10.76 56.43
CA ASP A 163 23.09 -10.61 55.60
C ASP A 163 22.99 -9.19 55.03
N MET A 164 23.26 -8.14 55.82
CA MET A 164 23.32 -6.76 55.34
C MET A 164 24.45 -6.54 54.33
N LYS A 165 25.62 -7.17 54.49
CA LYS A 165 26.67 -7.15 53.45
C LYS A 165 26.18 -7.83 52.18
N HIS A 166 25.46 -8.95 52.30
CA HIS A 166 24.94 -9.69 51.16
C HIS A 166 23.87 -8.90 50.39
N THR A 167 22.92 -8.25 51.09
CA THR A 167 21.95 -7.37 50.44
C THR A 167 22.64 -6.16 49.80
N TRP A 168 23.58 -5.51 50.48
CA TRP A 168 24.39 -4.43 49.89
C TRP A 168 25.18 -4.88 48.66
N GLU A 169 25.72 -6.10 48.64
CA GLU A 169 26.38 -6.65 47.45
C GLU A 169 25.41 -6.89 46.29
N VAL A 170 24.21 -7.40 46.56
CA VAL A 170 23.16 -7.64 45.56
C VAL A 170 22.64 -6.30 45.00
N GLU A 171 22.37 -5.33 45.87
CA GLU A 171 21.96 -3.97 45.48
C GLU A 171 23.06 -3.25 44.70
N ARG A 172 24.32 -3.34 45.12
CA ARG A 172 25.47 -2.80 44.37
C ARG A 172 25.61 -3.43 42.98
N LYS A 173 25.40 -4.75 42.85
CA LYS A 173 25.42 -5.44 41.55
C LYS A 173 24.23 -5.00 40.68
N LYS A 174 23.04 -4.83 41.26
CA LYS A 174 21.83 -4.33 40.59
C LYS A 174 22.00 -2.89 40.09
N LEU A 175 22.47 -1.98 40.95
CA LEU A 175 22.74 -0.58 40.61
C LEU A 175 23.84 -0.43 39.55
N LEU A 176 24.87 -1.28 39.55
CA LEU A 176 25.88 -1.31 38.48
C LEU A 176 25.29 -1.78 37.14
N GLY A 177 24.40 -2.77 37.15
CA GLY A 177 23.67 -3.19 35.96
C GLY A 177 22.71 -2.12 35.43
N GLU A 178 21.98 -1.44 36.32
CA GLU A 178 21.09 -0.33 35.98
C GLU A 178 21.87 0.87 35.43
N ASN A 179 23.03 1.21 36.01
CA ASN A 179 23.91 2.26 35.49
C ASN A 179 24.47 1.90 34.11
N ALA A 180 24.85 0.64 33.87
CA ALA A 180 25.27 0.19 32.53
C ALA A 180 24.14 0.32 31.49
N VAL A 181 22.90 -0.07 31.83
CA VAL A 181 21.72 0.11 30.96
C VAL A 181 21.43 1.60 30.71
N LEU A 182 21.59 2.46 31.71
CA LEU A 182 21.43 3.91 31.56
C LEU A 182 22.54 4.54 30.70
N GLN A 183 23.77 4.03 30.75
CA GLN A 183 24.85 4.46 29.84
C GLN A 183 24.61 3.97 28.39
N ASP A 184 24.09 2.76 28.21
CA ASP A 184 23.64 2.25 26.90
C ASP A 184 22.48 3.08 26.33
N ALA A 185 21.51 3.46 27.16
CA ALA A 185 20.42 4.35 26.76
C ALA A 185 20.93 5.76 26.42
N ALA A 186 21.80 6.33 27.24
CA ALA A 186 22.38 7.65 27.02
C ALA A 186 23.27 7.70 25.77
N THR A 187 24.01 6.64 25.45
CA THR A 187 24.84 6.58 24.23
C THR A 187 24.00 6.43 22.96
N ARG A 188 22.90 5.66 22.99
CA ARG A 188 21.91 5.59 21.89
C ARG A 188 21.24 6.93 21.65
N LEU A 189 20.71 7.56 22.70
CA LEU A 189 20.05 8.87 22.59
C LEU A 189 21.03 9.97 22.12
N ASN A 190 22.31 9.87 22.47
CA ASN A 190 23.37 10.72 21.90
C ASN A 190 23.74 10.39 20.45
N ALA A 191 23.44 9.19 19.92
CA ALA A 191 23.57 8.88 18.50
C ALA A 191 22.37 9.44 17.72
N GLU A 192 21.15 9.17 18.19
CA GLU A 192 19.90 9.71 17.64
C GLU A 192 19.91 11.25 17.58
N MET A 193 20.42 11.91 18.62
CA MET A 193 20.62 13.37 18.66
C MET A 193 21.71 13.90 17.71
N ARG A 194 22.64 13.06 17.23
CA ARG A 194 23.56 13.42 16.14
C ARG A 194 22.89 13.23 14.79
N ASP A 195 22.25 12.09 14.58
CA ASP A 195 21.59 11.75 13.32
C ASP A 195 20.48 12.77 13.00
N ALA A 196 19.63 13.12 13.98
CA ALA A 196 18.63 14.17 13.84
C ALA A 196 19.26 15.56 13.55
N LYS A 197 20.42 15.86 14.13
CA LYS A 197 21.15 17.13 13.92
C LYS A 197 21.81 17.19 12.54
N ASP A 198 22.26 16.06 12.00
CA ASP A 198 22.79 15.95 10.65
C ASP A 198 21.69 15.87 9.59
N GLU A 199 20.51 15.32 9.88
CA GLU A 199 19.31 15.52 9.08
C GLU A 199 18.93 17.01 9.00
N ILE A 200 18.83 17.71 10.14
CA ILE A 200 18.57 19.17 10.16
C ILE A 200 19.59 19.94 9.33
N ARG A 201 20.87 19.53 9.34
CA ARG A 201 21.92 20.09 8.46
C ARG A 201 21.68 19.79 6.98
N LYS A 202 21.23 18.58 6.62
CA LYS A 202 20.84 18.23 5.24
C LYS A 202 19.69 19.11 4.76
N TYR A 203 18.60 19.23 5.53
CA TYR A 203 17.47 20.11 5.19
C TYR A 203 17.92 21.57 5.01
N ALA A 204 18.70 22.12 5.95
CA ALA A 204 19.23 23.48 5.85
C ALA A 204 20.29 23.66 4.72
N SER A 205 20.83 22.58 4.15
CA SER A 205 21.70 22.64 2.96
C SER A 205 20.88 22.55 1.67
N ALA A 206 19.84 21.73 1.63
CA ALA A 206 18.91 21.60 0.52
C ALA A 206 18.07 22.87 0.33
N GLU A 207 17.63 23.50 1.43
CA GLU A 207 16.92 24.79 1.42
C GLU A 207 17.79 25.88 0.77
N ARG A 208 19.04 26.04 1.22
CA ARG A 208 20.01 26.99 0.63
C ARG A 208 20.35 26.66 -0.82
N ALA A 209 20.35 25.39 -1.22
CA ALA A 209 20.50 25.00 -2.62
C ALA A 209 19.27 25.41 -3.45
N GLY A 210 18.06 25.24 -2.90
CA GLY A 210 16.82 25.73 -3.49
C GLY A 210 16.75 27.26 -3.60
N GLU A 211 17.21 28.00 -2.59
CA GLU A 211 17.37 29.46 -2.64
C GLU A 211 18.32 29.89 -3.75
N ARG A 212 19.48 29.24 -3.88
CA ARG A 212 20.45 29.51 -4.97
C ARG A 212 19.88 29.17 -6.34
N ALA A 213 19.12 28.08 -6.48
CA ALA A 213 18.44 27.75 -7.73
C ALA A 213 17.37 28.80 -8.09
N ARG A 214 16.57 29.25 -7.11
CA ARG A 214 15.60 30.34 -7.29
C ARG A 214 16.27 31.66 -7.67
N ALA A 215 17.41 32.00 -7.06
CA ALA A 215 18.20 33.17 -7.42
C ALA A 215 18.76 33.07 -8.86
N GLY A 216 19.31 31.91 -9.25
CA GLY A 216 19.78 31.67 -10.62
C GLY A 216 18.67 31.83 -11.66
N ILE A 217 17.49 31.25 -11.40
CA ILE A 217 16.29 31.42 -12.25
C ILE A 217 15.83 32.88 -12.31
N GLN A 218 15.92 33.64 -11.21
CA GLN A 218 15.61 35.07 -11.20
C GLN A 218 16.63 35.89 -12.00
N ASP A 219 17.93 35.58 -11.91
CA ASP A 219 18.98 36.22 -12.71
C ASP A 219 18.84 35.89 -14.20
N GLU A 220 18.46 34.66 -14.54
CA GLU A 220 18.16 34.23 -15.92
C GLU A 220 16.91 34.93 -16.46
N LEU A 221 15.84 35.03 -15.67
CA LEU A 221 14.66 35.82 -16.01
C LEU A 221 15.00 37.31 -16.18
N ALA A 222 15.90 37.86 -15.35
CA ALA A 222 16.37 39.23 -15.46
C ALA A 222 17.36 39.45 -16.63
N ARG A 223 18.05 38.41 -17.11
CA ARG A 223 18.81 38.43 -18.36
C ARG A 223 17.87 38.37 -19.56
N ALA A 224 16.91 37.45 -19.58
CA ALA A 224 15.89 37.31 -20.62
C ALA A 224 15.09 38.60 -20.83
N LYS A 225 14.65 39.26 -19.75
CA LYS A 225 13.96 40.56 -19.81
C LYS A 225 14.79 41.65 -20.48
N ARG A 226 16.07 41.79 -20.11
CA ARG A 226 16.99 42.73 -20.77
C ARG A 226 17.14 42.42 -22.25
N THR A 227 17.34 41.17 -22.64
CA THR A 227 17.42 40.80 -24.06
C THR A 227 16.11 41.06 -24.82
N THR A 228 14.93 40.95 -24.18
CA THR A 228 13.67 41.35 -24.83
C THR A 228 13.51 42.87 -24.94
N GLU A 229 13.98 43.64 -23.96
CA GLU A 229 13.99 45.11 -24.00
C GLU A 229 14.96 45.64 -25.07
N GLU A 230 16.13 45.01 -25.21
CA GLU A 230 17.13 45.25 -26.25
C GLU A 230 16.57 44.94 -27.65
N LEU A 231 16.03 43.74 -27.88
CA LEU A 231 15.40 43.35 -29.15
C LEU A 231 14.17 44.22 -29.48
N GLU A 232 13.41 44.66 -28.49
CA GLU A 232 12.33 45.64 -28.70
C GLU A 232 12.87 47.02 -29.13
N ALA A 233 14.01 47.46 -28.58
CA ALA A 233 14.64 48.72 -28.96
C ALA A 233 15.23 48.64 -30.38
N GLU A 234 15.89 47.54 -30.74
CA GLU A 234 16.35 47.26 -32.10
C GLU A 234 15.18 47.21 -33.10
N LEU A 235 14.08 46.52 -32.76
CA LEU A 235 12.88 46.48 -33.60
C LEU A 235 12.23 47.87 -33.76
N LYS A 236 12.27 48.73 -32.74
CA LYS A 236 11.83 50.13 -32.83
C LYS A 236 12.77 50.97 -33.70
N ALA A 237 14.08 50.72 -33.65
CA ALA A 237 15.09 51.38 -34.48
C ALA A 237 15.01 50.97 -35.96
N GLU A 238 14.89 49.68 -36.27
CA GLU A 238 14.69 49.24 -37.66
C GLU A 238 13.33 49.68 -38.22
N ARG A 239 12.29 49.75 -37.40
CA ARG A 239 11.00 50.37 -37.80
C ARG A 239 11.11 51.88 -38.07
N SER A 240 12.01 52.61 -37.42
CA SER A 240 12.26 54.03 -37.74
C SER A 240 13.16 54.18 -38.97
N ARG A 241 14.17 53.33 -39.12
CA ARG A 241 15.04 53.22 -40.31
C ARG A 241 14.25 52.92 -41.58
N LEU A 242 13.33 51.95 -41.54
CA LEU A 242 12.44 51.64 -42.68
C LEU A 242 11.51 52.80 -43.04
N ARG A 243 11.06 53.60 -42.06
CA ARG A 243 10.29 54.84 -42.34
C ARG A 243 11.17 55.91 -42.98
N ALA A 244 12.41 56.07 -42.52
CA ALA A 244 13.37 56.99 -43.12
C ALA A 244 13.68 56.61 -44.58
N LEU A 245 14.04 55.36 -44.84
CA LEU A 245 14.29 54.81 -46.18
C LEU A 245 13.06 54.94 -47.10
N THR A 246 11.84 54.66 -46.60
CA THR A 246 10.60 54.92 -47.36
C THR A 246 10.47 56.41 -47.72
N SER A 247 10.77 57.32 -46.78
CA SER A 247 10.72 58.77 -47.05
C SER A 247 11.76 59.20 -48.09
N GLU A 248 12.97 58.65 -48.05
CA GLU A 248 14.04 58.91 -49.02
C GLU A 248 13.68 58.35 -50.39
N GLN A 249 13.11 57.15 -50.46
CA GLN A 249 12.59 56.57 -51.71
C GLN A 249 11.51 57.47 -52.34
N THR A 250 10.59 58.05 -51.54
CA THR A 250 9.58 59.00 -52.07
C THR A 250 10.16 60.35 -52.50
N LYS A 251 11.27 60.81 -51.89
CA LYS A 251 12.00 62.00 -52.35
C LYS A 251 12.71 61.72 -53.67
N ALA A 252 13.54 60.67 -53.73
CA ALA A 252 14.28 60.27 -54.92
C ALA A 252 13.36 59.97 -56.12
N GLN A 253 12.17 59.41 -55.89
CA GLN A 253 11.17 59.20 -56.93
C GLN A 253 10.58 60.53 -57.45
N ARG A 254 10.34 61.53 -56.59
CA ARG A 254 9.91 62.89 -57.02
C ARG A 254 11.01 63.64 -57.75
N GLU A 255 12.25 63.55 -57.29
CA GLU A 255 13.43 64.15 -57.93
C GLU A 255 13.63 63.55 -59.34
N LYS A 256 13.51 62.23 -59.47
CA LYS A 256 13.51 61.49 -60.74
C LYS A 256 12.34 61.88 -61.66
N GLU A 257 11.17 62.20 -61.11
CA GLU A 257 10.02 62.71 -61.88
C GLU A 257 10.23 64.17 -62.33
N ALA A 258 10.83 65.02 -61.50
CA ALA A 258 11.24 66.38 -61.88
C ALA A 258 12.30 66.36 -62.99
N VAL A 259 13.40 65.60 -62.83
CA VAL A 259 14.44 65.43 -63.85
C VAL A 259 13.87 64.88 -65.17
N ARG A 260 12.84 64.02 -65.11
CA ARG A 260 12.12 63.54 -66.32
C ARG A 260 11.24 64.60 -66.97
N LEU A 261 10.71 65.55 -66.21
CA LEU A 261 9.96 66.69 -66.76
C LEU A 261 10.92 67.72 -67.37
N ASP A 262 12.05 68.00 -66.73
CA ASP A 262 13.06 68.93 -67.24
C ASP A 262 13.81 68.37 -68.44
N LEU A 263 14.08 67.05 -68.48
CA LEU A 263 14.62 66.40 -69.68
C LEU A 263 13.62 66.42 -70.85
N ARG A 264 12.31 66.32 -70.59
CA ARG A 264 11.28 66.51 -71.63
C ARG A 264 11.17 67.96 -72.11
N ARG A 265 11.41 68.94 -71.22
CA ARG A 265 11.51 70.34 -71.61
C ARG A 265 12.70 70.54 -72.53
N THR A 266 13.91 70.12 -72.12
CA THR A 266 15.09 70.26 -72.97
C THR A 266 15.02 69.44 -74.26
N GLU A 267 14.32 68.30 -74.29
CA GLU A 267 13.97 67.60 -75.54
C GLU A 267 13.07 68.45 -76.46
N SER A 268 12.07 69.15 -75.90
CA SER A 268 11.22 70.10 -76.63
C SER A 268 12.01 71.31 -77.11
N ASP A 269 12.75 71.98 -76.22
CA ASP A 269 13.56 73.16 -76.51
C ASP A 269 14.62 72.83 -77.58
N MET A 270 15.24 71.65 -77.52
CA MET A 270 16.15 71.16 -78.57
C MET A 270 15.43 70.80 -79.87
N SER A 271 14.14 70.47 -79.84
CA SER A 271 13.34 70.28 -81.06
C SER A 271 12.94 71.62 -81.69
N ASP A 272 12.68 72.64 -80.88
CA ASP A 272 12.36 74.00 -81.33
C ASP A 272 13.63 74.70 -81.84
N VAL A 273 14.76 74.55 -81.16
CA VAL A 273 16.09 74.97 -81.65
C VAL A 273 16.47 74.24 -82.94
N ARG A 274 16.10 72.95 -83.13
CA ARG A 274 16.28 72.26 -84.42
C ARG A 274 15.40 72.85 -85.52
N GLN A 275 14.16 73.20 -85.23
CA GLN A 275 13.27 73.88 -86.18
C GLN A 275 13.78 75.28 -86.54
N GLN A 276 14.19 76.07 -85.55
CA GLN A 276 14.83 77.38 -85.75
C GLN A 276 16.13 77.25 -86.54
N LEU A 277 17.00 76.28 -86.24
CA LEU A 277 18.20 76.00 -87.06
C LEU A 277 17.87 75.52 -88.47
N GLN A 278 16.68 74.96 -88.71
CA GLN A 278 16.23 74.57 -90.05
C GLN A 278 15.65 75.78 -90.82
N GLN A 279 14.92 76.67 -90.14
CA GLN A 279 14.49 77.98 -90.66
C GLN A 279 15.71 78.85 -90.97
N ILE A 280 16.61 79.06 -90.02
CA ILE A 280 17.87 79.80 -90.18
C ILE A 280 18.75 79.17 -91.27
N LYS A 281 18.68 77.85 -91.53
CA LYS A 281 19.35 77.23 -92.70
C LYS A 281 18.68 77.56 -94.03
N GLN A 282 17.35 77.67 -94.08
CA GLN A 282 16.60 78.12 -95.25
C GLN A 282 16.87 79.60 -95.51
N GLU A 283 16.76 80.44 -94.48
CA GLU A 283 17.15 81.85 -94.49
C GLU A 283 18.63 82.02 -94.88
N ASN A 284 19.56 81.16 -94.45
CA ASN A 284 20.94 81.19 -94.95
C ASN A 284 21.05 80.72 -96.42
N HIS A 285 20.18 79.86 -96.94
CA HIS A 285 20.15 79.55 -98.38
C HIS A 285 19.53 80.70 -99.22
N ASP A 286 18.80 81.60 -98.59
CA ASP A 286 18.22 82.80 -99.20
C ASP A 286 19.22 83.95 -99.12
N LEU A 287 19.75 84.22 -97.93
CA LEU A 287 20.84 85.17 -97.68
C LEU A 287 22.14 84.76 -98.36
N GLU A 288 22.45 83.47 -98.61
CA GLU A 288 23.58 83.10 -99.46
C GLU A 288 23.29 83.43 -100.94
N ARG A 289 22.05 83.35 -101.42
CA ARG A 289 21.71 83.81 -102.77
C ARG A 289 21.89 85.33 -102.89
N GLU A 290 21.54 86.08 -101.85
CA GLU A 290 21.71 87.53 -101.79
C GLU A 290 23.18 87.97 -101.58
N LEU A 291 23.91 87.37 -100.63
CA LEU A 291 25.31 87.71 -100.33
C LEU A 291 26.30 87.30 -101.42
N ARG A 292 25.97 86.26 -102.22
CA ARG A 292 26.69 85.93 -103.45
C ARG A 292 26.64 87.07 -104.48
N SER A 293 25.74 88.05 -104.34
CA SER A 293 25.69 89.25 -105.19
C SER A 293 26.52 90.45 -104.71
N ASN A 294 26.98 90.53 -103.45
CA ASN A 294 27.35 91.85 -102.89
C ASN A 294 28.61 91.98 -101.97
N ALA A 295 29.07 90.98 -101.20
CA ALA A 295 30.08 91.24 -100.14
C ALA A 295 31.10 90.11 -99.83
N ASN A 296 31.73 89.53 -100.85
CA ASN A 296 32.28 88.17 -100.76
C ASN A 296 33.69 87.98 -100.11
N ALA A 297 34.27 88.97 -99.43
CA ALA A 297 35.63 88.92 -98.87
C ALA A 297 35.74 89.24 -97.36
N GLU A 298 35.58 90.50 -96.95
CA GLU A 298 35.94 90.96 -95.59
C GLU A 298 35.11 90.32 -94.46
N GLN A 299 33.84 89.99 -94.73
CA GLN A 299 32.99 89.28 -93.76
C GLN A 299 33.54 87.89 -93.40
N LYS A 300 34.26 87.22 -94.31
CA LYS A 300 34.83 85.89 -94.07
C LYS A 300 36.01 85.92 -93.10
N ALA A 301 36.81 86.98 -93.10
CA ALA A 301 37.91 87.13 -92.14
C ALA A 301 37.35 87.19 -90.70
N ARG A 302 36.39 88.09 -90.45
CA ARG A 302 35.76 88.25 -89.12
C ARG A 302 34.99 87.00 -88.68
N LEU A 303 34.35 86.27 -89.60
CA LEU A 303 33.71 84.98 -89.31
C LEU A 303 34.72 83.87 -88.96
N LEU A 304 35.93 83.90 -89.49
CA LEU A 304 36.99 82.96 -89.12
C LEU A 304 37.62 83.33 -87.77
N GLU A 305 37.84 84.62 -87.49
CA GLU A 305 38.29 85.11 -86.18
C GLU A 305 37.31 84.74 -85.06
N ALA A 306 36.01 84.98 -85.27
CA ALA A 306 34.96 84.59 -84.33
C ALA A 306 34.95 83.07 -84.09
N LYS A 307 35.08 82.26 -85.14
CA LYS A 307 35.17 80.80 -85.03
C LYS A 307 36.45 80.33 -84.33
N VAL A 308 37.57 81.05 -84.44
CA VAL A 308 38.79 80.73 -83.69
C VAL A 308 38.59 81.02 -82.19
N ALA A 309 37.92 82.11 -81.83
CA ALA A 309 37.54 82.39 -80.44
C ALA A 309 36.58 81.31 -79.88
N GLU A 310 35.50 81.01 -80.61
CA GLU A 310 34.54 79.95 -80.27
C GLU A 310 35.22 78.58 -80.10
N ASN A 311 36.17 78.22 -80.98
CA ASN A 311 36.94 76.98 -80.83
C ASN A 311 37.88 76.99 -79.62
N LEU A 312 38.45 78.14 -79.23
CA LEU A 312 39.26 78.24 -78.00
C LEU A 312 38.39 78.08 -76.75
N GLU A 313 37.21 78.72 -76.71
CA GLU A 313 36.25 78.56 -75.62
C GLU A 313 35.77 77.11 -75.51
N ASN A 314 35.44 76.45 -76.64
CA ASN A 314 35.08 75.03 -76.67
C ASN A 314 36.24 74.13 -76.21
N ILE A 315 37.50 74.44 -76.57
CA ILE A 315 38.68 73.71 -76.10
C ILE A 315 38.85 73.86 -74.58
N ASP A 316 38.60 75.04 -74.00
CA ASP A 316 38.69 75.25 -72.56
C ASP A 316 37.51 74.68 -71.78
N GLN A 317 36.30 74.64 -72.35
CA GLN A 317 35.18 73.86 -71.81
C GLN A 317 35.53 72.36 -71.78
N LEU A 318 36.00 71.78 -72.90
CA LEU A 318 36.42 70.37 -72.96
C LEU A 318 37.60 70.04 -72.03
N ARG A 319 38.49 71.00 -71.76
CA ARG A 319 39.53 70.88 -70.72
C ARG A 319 38.95 70.85 -69.30
N GLN A 320 37.97 71.71 -69.01
CA GLN A 320 37.27 71.74 -67.72
C GLN A 320 36.46 70.44 -67.51
N GLU A 321 35.67 70.01 -68.48
CA GLU A 321 34.94 68.74 -68.46
C GLU A 321 35.88 67.55 -68.24
N ARG A 322 36.97 67.46 -69.01
CA ARG A 322 38.00 66.43 -68.81
C ARG A 322 38.61 66.47 -67.41
N SER A 323 38.75 67.65 -66.79
CA SER A 323 39.26 67.78 -65.43
C SER A 323 38.25 67.29 -64.38
N MET A 324 36.96 67.57 -64.58
CA MET A 324 35.86 67.07 -63.74
C MET A 324 35.73 65.55 -63.85
N LEU A 325 35.66 65.01 -65.07
CA LEU A 325 35.63 63.56 -65.31
C LEU A 325 36.86 62.83 -64.73
N ALA A 326 38.04 63.47 -64.74
CA ALA A 326 39.25 62.92 -64.10
C ALA A 326 39.22 63.00 -62.56
N ALA A 327 38.45 63.92 -61.97
CA ALA A 327 38.19 63.97 -60.53
C ALA A 327 37.14 62.92 -60.12
N ASP A 328 36.04 62.84 -60.86
CA ASP A 328 34.96 61.86 -60.65
C ASP A 328 35.47 60.43 -60.79
N HIS A 329 36.32 60.14 -61.79
CA HIS A 329 36.93 58.83 -61.94
C HIS A 329 37.81 58.44 -60.74
N LYS A 330 38.59 59.39 -60.20
CA LYS A 330 39.40 59.16 -58.98
C LYS A 330 38.53 58.94 -57.75
N GLU A 331 37.43 59.67 -57.63
CA GLU A 331 36.49 59.52 -56.51
C GLU A 331 35.71 58.20 -56.61
N LEU A 332 35.27 57.80 -57.80
CA LEU A 332 34.68 56.50 -58.07
C LEU A 332 35.67 55.36 -57.78
N GLN A 333 36.95 55.51 -58.16
CA GLN A 333 38.02 54.55 -57.84
C GLN A 333 38.21 54.40 -56.32
N ARG A 334 38.17 55.49 -55.53
CA ARG A 334 38.19 55.42 -54.06
C ARG A 334 36.97 54.70 -53.49
N ARG A 335 35.77 54.91 -54.07
CA ARG A 335 34.55 54.22 -53.64
C ARG A 335 34.62 52.72 -53.92
N TYR A 336 35.14 52.32 -55.08
CA TYR A 336 35.41 50.91 -55.38
C TYR A 336 36.46 50.30 -54.44
N ALA A 337 37.53 51.02 -54.10
CA ALA A 337 38.52 50.55 -53.13
C ALA A 337 37.89 50.30 -51.75
N LYS A 338 37.16 51.28 -51.20
CA LYS A 338 36.42 51.13 -49.92
C LYS A 338 35.41 49.99 -49.94
N ALA A 339 34.64 49.85 -51.02
CA ALA A 339 33.69 48.74 -51.16
C ALA A 339 34.39 47.38 -51.23
N ALA A 340 35.58 47.30 -51.83
CA ALA A 340 36.39 46.07 -51.83
C ALA A 340 36.95 45.75 -50.43
N GLU A 341 37.40 46.76 -49.67
CA GLU A 341 37.83 46.62 -48.27
C GLU A 341 36.67 46.20 -47.34
N GLU A 342 35.47 46.73 -47.54
CA GLU A 342 34.27 46.30 -46.83
C GLU A 342 33.89 44.85 -47.18
N VAL A 343 33.99 44.45 -48.45
CA VAL A 343 33.71 43.07 -48.89
C VAL A 343 34.76 42.08 -48.35
N THR A 344 36.05 42.44 -48.26
CA THR A 344 37.05 41.56 -47.64
C THR A 344 36.89 41.48 -46.13
N ARG A 345 36.56 42.59 -45.46
CA ARG A 345 36.21 42.60 -44.02
C ARG A 345 35.02 41.70 -43.73
N LEU A 346 33.90 41.88 -44.44
CA LEU A 346 32.68 41.08 -44.25
C LEU A 346 32.90 39.58 -44.52
N LYS A 347 33.77 39.22 -45.49
CA LYS A 347 34.19 37.83 -45.71
C LYS A 347 35.00 37.26 -44.54
N GLY A 348 35.89 38.06 -43.95
CA GLY A 348 36.64 37.69 -42.75
C GLY A 348 35.73 37.50 -41.53
N GLU A 349 34.81 38.44 -41.30
CA GLU A 349 33.80 38.37 -40.23
C GLU A 349 32.87 37.15 -40.39
N PHE A 350 32.43 36.85 -41.61
CA PHE A 350 31.64 35.65 -41.91
C PHE A 350 32.44 34.36 -41.65
N ALA A 351 33.71 34.28 -42.06
CA ALA A 351 34.54 33.10 -41.81
C ALA A 351 34.84 32.88 -40.32
N ALA A 352 35.07 33.95 -39.56
CA ALA A 352 35.24 33.90 -38.10
C ALA A 352 33.93 33.48 -37.39
N SER A 353 32.78 33.97 -37.86
CA SER A 353 31.47 33.54 -37.37
C SER A 353 31.22 32.05 -37.66
N GLN A 354 31.43 31.61 -38.90
CA GLN A 354 31.25 30.22 -39.33
C GLN A 354 32.10 29.25 -38.50
N THR A 355 33.39 29.54 -38.35
CA THR A 355 34.30 28.71 -37.52
C THR A 355 33.91 28.71 -36.03
N SER A 356 33.39 29.81 -35.49
CA SER A 356 32.82 29.83 -34.13
C SER A 356 31.55 28.98 -34.01
N HIS A 357 30.67 29.02 -35.02
CA HIS A 357 29.47 28.18 -35.08
C HIS A 357 29.80 26.69 -35.18
N ASP A 358 30.76 26.31 -36.02
CA ASP A 358 31.15 24.90 -36.17
C ASP A 358 31.92 24.38 -34.95
N THR A 359 32.68 25.24 -34.26
CA THR A 359 33.26 24.91 -32.95
C THR A 359 32.17 24.62 -31.90
N ARG A 360 31.12 25.45 -31.82
CA ARG A 360 29.99 25.25 -30.90
C ARG A 360 29.16 24.01 -31.25
N ARG A 361 28.99 23.71 -32.55
CA ARG A 361 28.37 22.45 -33.01
C ARG A 361 29.15 21.25 -32.50
N HIS A 362 30.46 21.22 -32.73
CA HIS A 362 31.32 20.13 -32.26
C HIS A 362 31.29 19.96 -30.74
N GLU A 363 31.26 21.05 -29.97
CA GLU A 363 31.08 20.96 -28.50
C GLU A 363 29.71 20.37 -28.12
N LEU A 364 28.61 20.79 -28.78
CA LEU A 364 27.28 20.21 -28.55
C LEU A 364 27.20 18.73 -28.94
N ASP A 365 27.88 18.31 -30.02
CA ASP A 365 27.97 16.89 -30.41
C ASP A 365 28.68 16.07 -29.33
N LEU A 366 29.81 16.57 -28.81
CA LEU A 366 30.55 15.93 -27.72
C LEU A 366 29.72 15.83 -26.42
N ARG A 367 28.99 16.90 -26.05
CA ARG A 367 28.06 16.88 -24.90
C ARG A 367 26.89 15.93 -25.12
N THR A 368 26.41 15.78 -26.35
CA THR A 368 25.34 14.82 -26.67
C THR A 368 25.83 13.39 -26.47
N LEU A 369 27.04 13.06 -26.92
CA LEU A 369 27.67 11.77 -26.68
C LEU A 369 27.91 11.49 -25.18
N GLU A 370 28.42 12.47 -24.42
CA GLU A 370 28.58 12.40 -22.95
C GLU A 370 27.25 12.08 -22.24
N ILE A 371 26.16 12.75 -22.64
CA ILE A 371 24.82 12.50 -22.11
C ILE A 371 24.34 11.07 -22.46
N ASP A 372 24.62 10.56 -23.66
CA ASP A 372 24.22 9.21 -24.06
C ASP A 372 25.09 8.10 -23.45
N ASP A 373 26.37 8.35 -23.15
CA ASP A 373 27.19 7.49 -22.30
C ASP A 373 26.62 7.42 -20.87
N LEU A 374 26.29 8.58 -20.28
CA LEU A 374 25.68 8.64 -18.94
C LEU A 374 24.30 7.96 -18.89
N ARG A 375 23.45 8.13 -19.93
CA ARG A 375 22.18 7.41 -20.07
C ARG A 375 22.39 5.89 -20.14
N ARG A 376 23.38 5.42 -20.91
CA ARG A 376 23.73 3.99 -20.99
C ARG A 376 24.26 3.45 -19.66
N ALA A 377 25.07 4.22 -18.93
CA ALA A 377 25.54 3.85 -17.60
C ALA A 377 24.40 3.74 -16.58
N LEU A 378 23.48 4.72 -16.56
CA LEU A 378 22.29 4.71 -15.69
C LEU A 378 21.34 3.55 -16.02
N ALA A 379 21.12 3.25 -17.30
CA ALA A 379 20.33 2.09 -17.72
C ALA A 379 21.00 0.76 -17.32
N GLY A 380 22.34 0.68 -17.40
CA GLY A 380 23.13 -0.42 -16.86
C GLY A 380 22.86 -0.63 -15.37
N GLN A 381 23.09 0.40 -14.56
CA GLN A 381 22.87 0.39 -13.10
C GLN A 381 21.43 0.05 -12.72
N ALA A 382 20.43 0.58 -13.44
CA ALA A 382 19.03 0.23 -13.23
C ALA A 382 18.80 -1.29 -13.45
N SER A 383 19.33 -1.85 -14.54
CA SER A 383 19.22 -3.28 -14.81
C SER A 383 20.00 -4.16 -13.83
N GLU A 384 21.07 -3.66 -13.22
CA GLU A 384 21.80 -4.34 -12.14
C GLU A 384 21.00 -4.34 -10.84
N LEU A 385 20.38 -3.20 -10.49
CA LEU A 385 19.47 -3.09 -9.34
C LEU A 385 18.24 -3.99 -9.49
N GLU A 386 17.66 -4.09 -10.70
CA GLU A 386 16.56 -5.02 -11.00
C GLU A 386 16.97 -6.48 -10.83
N ARG A 387 18.15 -6.89 -11.34
CA ARG A 387 18.69 -8.24 -11.13
C ARG A 387 18.91 -8.52 -9.64
N ALA A 388 19.55 -7.60 -8.92
CA ALA A 388 19.78 -7.74 -7.49
C ALA A 388 18.47 -7.77 -6.67
N ALA A 389 17.44 -7.04 -7.09
CA ALA A 389 16.10 -7.10 -6.48
C ALA A 389 15.42 -8.46 -6.75
N ALA A 390 15.51 -8.98 -7.98
CA ALA A 390 14.98 -10.29 -8.35
C ALA A 390 15.70 -11.43 -7.61
N GLU A 391 17.03 -11.35 -7.44
CA GLU A 391 17.81 -12.28 -6.61
C GLU A 391 17.42 -12.20 -5.13
N ARG A 392 17.30 -10.99 -4.57
CA ARG A 392 16.79 -10.81 -3.18
C ARG A 392 15.40 -11.41 -3.00
N ALA A 393 14.51 -11.29 -3.99
CA ALA A 393 13.18 -11.90 -3.97
C ALA A 393 13.23 -13.44 -4.02
N ARG A 394 14.11 -14.03 -4.86
CA ARG A 394 14.37 -15.49 -4.87
C ARG A 394 14.90 -15.97 -3.53
N MET A 395 15.95 -15.34 -3.00
CA MET A 395 16.52 -15.67 -1.69
C MET A 395 15.51 -15.49 -0.54
N ALA A 396 14.56 -14.56 -0.65
CA ALA A 396 13.47 -14.39 0.33
C ALA A 396 12.44 -15.53 0.24
N ALA A 397 12.07 -15.95 -0.98
CA ALA A 397 11.20 -17.12 -1.19
C ALA A 397 11.87 -18.40 -0.65
N GLU A 398 13.13 -18.67 -1.02
CA GLU A 398 13.91 -19.81 -0.54
C GLU A 398 14.04 -19.83 1.00
N LYS A 399 14.31 -18.69 1.64
CA LYS A 399 14.29 -18.56 3.11
C LYS A 399 12.91 -18.86 3.69
N GLY A 400 11.84 -18.40 3.04
CA GLY A 400 10.47 -18.71 3.42
C GLY A 400 10.15 -20.21 3.29
N ASP A 401 10.71 -20.89 2.30
CA ASP A 401 10.52 -22.33 2.05
C ASP A 401 11.30 -23.16 3.07
N VAL A 402 12.56 -22.81 3.35
CA VAL A 402 13.35 -23.40 4.44
C VAL A 402 12.69 -23.18 5.81
N ALA A 403 12.13 -21.99 6.07
CA ALA A 403 11.39 -21.74 7.31
C ALA A 403 10.15 -22.65 7.45
N ARG A 404 9.45 -22.96 6.35
CA ARG A 404 8.31 -23.90 6.36
C ARG A 404 8.76 -25.34 6.57
N THR A 405 9.89 -25.79 6.00
CA THR A 405 10.40 -27.15 6.25
C THR A 405 10.94 -27.31 7.67
N VAL A 406 11.64 -26.32 8.22
CA VAL A 406 12.07 -26.30 9.63
C VAL A 406 10.86 -26.36 10.57
N ALA A 407 9.84 -25.54 10.35
CA ALA A 407 8.62 -25.56 11.17
C ALA A 407 7.87 -26.90 11.12
N ALA A 408 7.87 -27.58 9.96
CA ALA A 408 7.31 -28.93 9.82
C ALA A 408 8.14 -29.98 10.59
N LEU A 409 9.47 -29.95 10.44
CA LEU A 409 10.38 -30.84 11.17
C LEU A 409 10.31 -30.63 12.69
N GLU A 410 10.19 -29.38 13.17
CA GLU A 410 9.93 -29.12 14.59
C GLU A 410 8.58 -29.69 15.06
N ALA A 411 7.53 -29.58 14.24
CA ALA A 411 6.21 -30.11 14.57
C ALA A 411 6.23 -31.66 14.69
N ASP A 412 6.97 -32.33 13.80
CA ASP A 412 7.17 -33.77 13.86
C ASP A 412 8.11 -34.21 15.00
N LEU A 413 9.18 -33.48 15.30
CA LEU A 413 9.99 -33.73 16.50
C LEU A 413 9.16 -33.57 17.78
N ARG A 414 8.30 -32.53 17.85
CA ARG A 414 7.32 -32.36 18.95
C ARG A 414 6.30 -33.49 18.98
N ARG A 415 5.94 -34.09 17.84
CA ARG A 415 5.04 -35.26 17.77
C ARG A 415 5.71 -36.52 18.28
N VAL A 416 6.86 -36.89 17.71
CA VAL A 416 7.68 -38.05 18.10
C VAL A 416 8.03 -38.01 19.58
N ARG A 417 8.31 -36.82 20.14
CA ARG A 417 8.51 -36.65 21.59
C ARG A 417 7.26 -37.02 22.40
N ARG A 418 6.06 -36.54 22.02
CA ARG A 418 4.80 -36.92 22.71
C ARG A 418 4.51 -38.41 22.57
N ASP A 419 4.80 -38.99 21.40
CA ASP A 419 4.62 -40.42 21.12
C ASP A 419 5.56 -41.26 22.01
N ALA A 420 6.83 -40.87 22.15
CA ALA A 420 7.79 -41.48 23.08
C ALA A 420 7.39 -41.29 24.56
N GLU A 421 6.89 -40.11 24.94
CA GLU A 421 6.35 -39.84 26.28
C GLU A 421 5.04 -40.63 26.55
N ALA A 422 4.30 -41.04 25.53
CA ALA A 422 3.16 -41.96 25.64
C ALA A 422 3.64 -43.42 25.82
N PHE A 423 4.50 -43.93 24.94
CA PHE A 423 5.09 -45.27 25.09
C PHE A 423 5.83 -45.44 26.43
N GLY A 424 6.49 -44.39 26.93
CA GLY A 424 7.13 -44.38 28.26
C GLY A 424 6.15 -44.42 29.45
N ARG A 425 4.88 -44.00 29.25
CA ARG A 425 3.79 -44.19 30.23
C ARG A 425 3.18 -45.58 30.10
N ASP A 426 2.97 -46.07 28.89
CA ASP A 426 2.40 -47.40 28.64
C ASP A 426 3.34 -48.51 29.15
N LEU A 427 4.65 -48.38 28.94
CA LEU A 427 5.65 -49.30 29.51
C LEU A 427 5.67 -49.27 31.04
N LYS A 428 5.43 -48.11 31.69
CA LYS A 428 5.28 -48.03 33.15
C LYS A 428 3.99 -48.69 33.63
N ALA A 429 2.88 -48.50 32.91
CA ALA A 429 1.60 -49.13 33.21
C ALA A 429 1.67 -50.66 33.05
N LEU A 430 2.30 -51.16 31.98
CA LEU A 430 2.50 -52.59 31.74
C LEU A 430 3.44 -53.24 32.77
N ARG A 431 4.50 -52.55 33.21
CA ARG A 431 5.32 -53.01 34.35
C ARG A 431 4.48 -53.10 35.63
N ALA A 432 3.81 -52.01 36.02
CA ALA A 432 2.94 -52.02 37.21
C ALA A 432 1.80 -53.06 37.12
N GLN A 433 1.32 -53.40 35.91
CA GLN A 433 0.37 -54.48 35.70
C GLN A 433 1.02 -55.87 35.87
N LYS A 434 2.21 -56.11 35.31
CA LYS A 434 2.99 -57.33 35.54
C LYS A 434 3.27 -57.52 37.03
N ASP A 435 3.76 -56.48 37.69
CA ASP A 435 4.15 -56.52 39.10
C ASP A 435 2.93 -56.82 40.00
N ARG A 436 1.76 -56.24 39.69
CA ARG A 436 0.47 -56.63 40.31
C ARG A 436 0.07 -58.07 40.03
N MET A 437 0.22 -58.56 38.79
CA MET A 437 -0.11 -59.95 38.45
C MET A 437 0.83 -60.95 39.13
N GLU A 438 2.10 -60.59 39.37
CA GLU A 438 3.05 -61.39 40.15
C GLU A 438 2.75 -61.33 41.64
N GLU A 439 2.48 -60.14 42.19
CA GLU A 439 1.95 -59.97 43.55
C GLU A 439 0.71 -60.84 43.78
N ASP A 440 -0.31 -60.71 42.92
CA ASP A 440 -1.59 -61.41 43.05
C ASP A 440 -1.43 -62.91 42.81
N ARG A 441 -0.47 -63.34 41.98
CA ARG A 441 -0.04 -64.74 41.89
C ARG A 441 0.56 -65.22 43.22
N THR A 442 1.44 -64.46 43.89
CA THR A 442 1.95 -64.86 45.21
C THR A 442 0.88 -64.81 46.30
N LYS A 443 -0.09 -63.88 46.23
CA LYS A 443 -1.25 -63.84 47.15
C LYS A 443 -2.15 -65.06 46.92
N ALA A 444 -2.45 -65.41 45.67
CA ALA A 444 -3.18 -66.60 45.29
C ALA A 444 -2.46 -67.89 45.71
N GLU A 445 -1.13 -67.96 45.57
CA GLU A 445 -0.34 -69.12 46.01
C GLU A 445 -0.32 -69.26 47.55
N ARG A 446 -0.20 -68.15 48.30
CA ARG A 446 -0.36 -68.15 49.75
C ARG A 446 -1.77 -68.59 50.17
N ALA A 447 -2.80 -68.04 49.52
CA ALA A 447 -4.20 -68.39 49.77
C ALA A 447 -4.51 -69.84 49.38
N GLN A 448 -3.89 -70.37 48.31
CA GLN A 448 -3.98 -71.76 47.91
C GLN A 448 -3.33 -72.68 48.95
N LYS A 449 -2.14 -72.34 49.46
CA LYS A 449 -1.49 -73.11 50.55
C LYS A 449 -2.31 -73.08 51.84
N GLN A 450 -2.90 -71.93 52.19
CA GLN A 450 -3.84 -71.81 53.32
C GLN A 450 -5.12 -72.64 53.11
N ALA A 451 -5.74 -72.55 51.93
CA ALA A 451 -6.92 -73.34 51.59
C ALA A 451 -6.62 -74.84 51.52
N GLN A 452 -5.42 -75.24 51.08
CA GLN A 452 -4.98 -76.63 51.03
C GLN A 452 -4.71 -77.19 52.44
N ALA A 453 -4.20 -76.36 53.36
CA ALA A 453 -4.13 -76.68 54.78
C ALA A 453 -5.53 -76.74 55.43
N GLN A 454 -6.43 -75.81 55.11
CA GLN A 454 -7.82 -75.86 55.57
C GLN A 454 -8.55 -77.10 55.02
N ILE A 455 -8.35 -77.48 53.76
CA ILE A 455 -8.88 -78.72 53.17
C ILE A 455 -8.28 -79.96 53.85
N ARG A 456 -7.05 -79.89 54.37
CA ARG A 456 -6.47 -80.98 55.16
C ARG A 456 -7.15 -81.10 56.53
N VAL A 457 -7.24 -80.01 57.28
CA VAL A 457 -7.96 -79.98 58.57
C VAL A 457 -9.43 -80.36 58.39
N LEU A 458 -10.11 -79.82 57.37
CA LEU A 458 -11.50 -80.18 57.05
C LEU A 458 -11.64 -81.62 56.56
N ARG A 459 -10.60 -82.27 56.02
CA ARG A 459 -10.63 -83.72 55.74
C ARG A 459 -10.47 -84.51 57.04
N GLU A 460 -9.53 -84.13 57.90
CA GLU A 460 -9.31 -84.76 59.21
C GLU A 460 -10.58 -84.61 60.09
N GLU A 461 -11.23 -83.45 60.08
CA GLU A 461 -12.55 -83.22 60.69
C GLU A 461 -13.67 -83.99 60.00
N LEU A 462 -13.72 -84.03 58.65
CA LEU A 462 -14.81 -84.69 57.92
C LEU A 462 -14.68 -86.22 57.94
N ASP A 463 -13.48 -86.76 58.08
CA ASP A 463 -13.24 -88.19 58.32
C ASP A 463 -13.55 -88.54 59.79
N GLY A 464 -13.18 -87.70 60.77
CA GLY A 464 -13.67 -87.83 62.14
C GLY A 464 -15.20 -87.64 62.28
N GLN A 465 -15.83 -86.84 61.43
CA GLN A 465 -17.29 -86.74 61.29
C GLN A 465 -17.86 -87.94 60.54
N ARG A 466 -17.13 -88.59 59.61
CA ARG A 466 -17.56 -89.85 58.98
C ARG A 466 -17.50 -91.02 59.95
N GLU A 467 -16.54 -91.06 60.87
CA GLU A 467 -16.53 -92.02 61.97
C GLU A 467 -17.73 -91.77 62.89
N LYS A 468 -17.95 -90.53 63.34
CA LYS A 468 -19.14 -90.14 64.11
C LYS A 468 -20.46 -90.36 63.36
N VAL A 469 -20.47 -90.27 62.02
CA VAL A 469 -21.64 -90.57 61.17
C VAL A 469 -21.76 -92.06 60.86
N ARG A 470 -20.70 -92.87 61.01
CA ARG A 470 -20.78 -94.34 61.02
C ARG A 470 -21.38 -94.81 62.34
N GLU A 471 -20.84 -94.33 63.46
CA GLU A 471 -21.38 -94.53 64.81
C GLU A 471 -22.83 -94.05 64.90
N ALA A 472 -23.13 -92.84 64.40
CA ALA A 472 -24.49 -92.33 64.34
C ALA A 472 -25.35 -93.07 63.30
N ARG A 473 -24.82 -93.66 62.23
CA ARG A 473 -25.60 -94.58 61.34
C ARG A 473 -25.84 -95.96 61.96
N GLU A 474 -25.06 -96.33 62.96
CA GLU A 474 -25.28 -97.54 63.77
C GLU A 474 -26.35 -97.25 64.83
N GLN A 475 -26.35 -96.05 65.42
CA GLN A 475 -27.41 -95.57 66.32
C GLN A 475 -28.74 -95.28 65.56
N TRP A 476 -28.70 -94.53 64.46
CA TRP A 476 -29.88 -94.18 63.64
C TRP A 476 -30.44 -95.37 62.85
N ARG A 477 -29.73 -96.49 62.77
CA ARG A 477 -30.33 -97.76 62.30
C ARG A 477 -31.47 -98.24 63.21
N GLY A 478 -31.57 -97.72 64.44
CA GLY A 478 -32.69 -97.90 65.35
C GLY A 478 -33.70 -96.74 65.41
N HIS A 479 -33.57 -95.67 64.61
CA HIS A 479 -34.41 -94.47 64.76
C HIS A 479 -35.16 -94.07 63.47
N VAL A 480 -36.45 -94.39 63.40
CA VAL A 480 -37.38 -93.84 62.40
C VAL A 480 -38.03 -92.58 62.97
N CYS A 481 -37.78 -91.43 62.35
CA CYS A 481 -38.49 -90.18 62.67
C CYS A 481 -39.49 -89.87 61.55
N ALA A 482 -40.78 -89.88 61.85
CA ALA A 482 -41.83 -89.53 60.88
C ALA A 482 -41.92 -88.00 60.73
N ALA A 483 -41.85 -87.51 59.50
CA ALA A 483 -42.11 -86.12 59.14
C ALA A 483 -43.15 -86.10 58.00
N ASP A 484 -44.28 -85.44 58.21
CA ASP A 484 -45.41 -85.51 57.29
C ASP A 484 -45.12 -84.83 55.95
N ASP A 485 -45.07 -85.62 54.86
CA ASP A 485 -44.88 -85.13 53.50
C ASP A 485 -45.89 -84.03 53.09
N GLN A 486 -47.09 -84.04 53.67
CA GLN A 486 -48.12 -83.03 53.43
C GLN A 486 -47.67 -81.62 53.84
N GLN A 487 -46.89 -81.49 54.91
CA GLN A 487 -46.32 -80.21 55.35
C GLN A 487 -45.23 -79.74 54.37
N LEU A 488 -44.40 -80.66 53.87
CA LEU A 488 -43.38 -80.36 52.85
C LEU A 488 -44.00 -79.96 51.50
N VAL A 489 -45.09 -80.60 51.08
CA VAL A 489 -45.81 -80.26 49.84
C VAL A 489 -46.46 -78.88 49.92
N THR A 490 -47.13 -78.55 51.03
CA THR A 490 -47.77 -77.25 51.22
C THR A 490 -46.75 -76.11 51.27
N LEU A 491 -45.62 -76.28 51.97
CA LEU A 491 -44.53 -75.30 52.01
C LEU A 491 -43.93 -75.07 50.61
N LYS A 492 -43.67 -76.14 49.84
CA LYS A 492 -43.19 -76.06 48.45
C LYS A 492 -44.17 -75.31 47.54
N GLN A 493 -45.49 -75.48 47.73
CA GLN A 493 -46.50 -74.74 46.96
C GLN A 493 -46.54 -73.24 47.31
N GLN A 494 -46.40 -72.88 48.58
CA GLN A 494 -46.33 -71.47 49.00
C GLN A 494 -45.10 -70.79 48.39
N HIS A 495 -43.91 -71.37 48.56
CA HIS A 495 -42.67 -70.84 48.01
C HIS A 495 -42.73 -70.67 46.47
N ASN A 496 -43.30 -71.63 45.74
CA ASN A 496 -43.45 -71.55 44.28
C ASN A 496 -44.38 -70.39 43.85
N ARG A 497 -45.42 -70.07 44.63
CA ARG A 497 -46.29 -68.90 44.40
C ARG A 497 -45.53 -67.59 44.67
N GLU A 498 -44.72 -67.54 45.72
CA GLU A 498 -43.89 -66.37 46.05
C GLU A 498 -42.81 -66.11 45.00
N CYS A 499 -42.07 -67.13 44.56
CA CYS A 499 -41.10 -67.03 43.47
C CYS A 499 -41.73 -66.50 42.16
N LYS A 500 -42.96 -66.92 41.83
CA LYS A 500 -43.71 -66.40 40.68
C LYS A 500 -44.06 -64.92 40.86
N GLY A 501 -44.50 -64.50 42.04
CA GLY A 501 -44.75 -63.09 42.37
C GLY A 501 -43.50 -62.22 42.28
N LEU A 502 -42.41 -62.65 42.92
CA LEU A 502 -41.10 -61.97 42.87
C LEU A 502 -40.57 -61.87 41.44
N MET A 503 -40.71 -62.91 40.61
CA MET A 503 -40.29 -62.87 39.21
C MET A 503 -41.09 -61.88 38.37
N VAL A 504 -42.39 -61.67 38.65
CA VAL A 504 -43.18 -60.59 38.01
C VAL A 504 -42.71 -59.21 38.49
N GLN A 505 -42.45 -59.05 39.78
CA GLN A 505 -41.92 -57.81 40.35
C GLN A 505 -40.54 -57.45 39.78
N ILE A 506 -39.63 -58.42 39.65
CA ILE A 506 -38.30 -58.25 39.03
C ILE A 506 -38.44 -57.86 37.56
N LYS A 507 -39.33 -58.50 36.78
CA LYS A 507 -39.60 -58.11 35.38
C LYS A 507 -40.10 -56.66 35.27
N TYR A 508 -40.99 -56.23 36.16
CA TYR A 508 -41.49 -54.85 36.20
C TYR A 508 -40.41 -53.84 36.63
N LEU A 509 -39.61 -54.15 37.65
CA LEU A 509 -38.52 -53.29 38.12
C LEU A 509 -37.41 -53.16 37.06
N LYS A 510 -37.04 -54.26 36.39
CA LYS A 510 -36.12 -54.23 35.23
C LYS A 510 -36.67 -53.34 34.12
N ALA A 511 -37.95 -53.51 33.75
CA ALA A 511 -38.60 -52.65 32.77
C ALA A 511 -38.72 -51.17 33.23
N LYS A 512 -38.85 -50.88 34.54
CA LYS A 512 -38.79 -49.51 35.08
C LYS A 512 -37.38 -48.92 34.92
N TYR A 513 -36.34 -49.65 35.31
CA TYR A 513 -34.95 -49.21 35.19
C TYR A 513 -34.54 -49.00 33.72
N THR A 514 -34.89 -49.90 32.81
CA THR A 514 -34.58 -49.74 31.37
C THR A 514 -35.26 -48.50 30.77
N ARG A 515 -36.51 -48.18 31.17
CA ARG A 515 -37.19 -46.95 30.76
C ARG A 515 -36.50 -45.69 31.29
N GLU A 516 -36.16 -45.68 32.59
CA GLU A 516 -35.45 -44.58 33.25
C GLU A 516 -34.07 -44.32 32.63
N SER A 517 -33.33 -45.41 32.35
CA SER A 517 -32.01 -45.34 31.73
C SER A 517 -32.07 -44.85 30.29
N ALA A 518 -32.98 -45.38 29.46
CA ALA A 518 -33.18 -44.92 28.09
C ALA A 518 -33.58 -43.43 28.03
N PHE A 519 -34.52 -43.01 28.87
CA PHE A 519 -34.95 -41.60 28.96
C PHE A 519 -33.80 -40.66 29.35
N ARG A 520 -32.91 -41.08 30.26
CA ARG A 520 -31.69 -40.32 30.61
C ARG A 520 -30.68 -40.25 29.45
N CYS A 521 -30.54 -41.31 28.66
CA CYS A 521 -29.72 -41.29 27.44
C CYS A 521 -30.31 -40.34 26.39
N ASP A 522 -31.62 -40.39 26.15
CA ASP A 522 -32.33 -39.53 25.20
C ASP A 522 -32.25 -38.04 25.60
N LEU A 523 -32.42 -37.73 26.89
CA LEU A 523 -32.15 -36.38 27.44
C LEU A 523 -30.70 -35.95 27.26
N GLY A 524 -29.74 -36.88 27.38
CA GLY A 524 -28.32 -36.65 27.10
C GLY A 524 -28.09 -36.21 25.65
N TYR A 525 -28.67 -36.94 24.69
CA TYR A 525 -28.62 -36.57 23.28
C TYR A 525 -29.34 -35.25 22.98
N GLN A 526 -30.49 -34.99 23.63
CA GLN A 526 -31.21 -33.71 23.50
C GLN A 526 -30.36 -32.54 24.01
N LYS A 527 -29.70 -32.68 25.17
CA LYS A 527 -28.78 -31.66 25.70
C LYS A 527 -27.59 -31.42 24.76
N GLN A 528 -26.98 -32.49 24.23
CA GLN A 528 -25.89 -32.38 23.26
C GLN A 528 -26.32 -31.69 21.96
N TYR A 529 -27.52 -32.00 21.46
CA TYR A 529 -28.09 -31.35 20.28
C TYR A 529 -28.36 -29.85 20.51
N LEU A 530 -28.94 -29.49 21.65
CA LEU A 530 -29.21 -28.08 22.01
C LEU A 530 -27.91 -27.28 22.19
N LEU A 531 -26.90 -27.83 22.88
CA LEU A 531 -25.57 -27.21 22.97
C LEU A 531 -24.92 -27.06 21.58
N GLY A 532 -25.05 -28.07 20.71
CA GLY A 532 -24.59 -28.01 19.32
C GLY A 532 -25.38 -27.05 18.42
N LEU A 533 -26.55 -26.58 18.86
CA LEU A 533 -27.33 -25.52 18.22
C LEU A 533 -26.93 -24.14 18.77
N MET A 534 -26.78 -24.00 20.10
CA MET A 534 -26.25 -22.79 20.75
C MET A 534 -24.88 -22.42 20.19
N ALA A 535 -23.93 -23.37 20.14
CA ALA A 535 -22.60 -23.18 19.55
C ALA A 535 -22.59 -22.91 18.03
N ARG A 536 -23.74 -22.95 17.35
CA ARG A 536 -23.91 -22.46 15.97
C ARG A 536 -24.55 -21.08 15.91
N LEU A 537 -25.41 -20.75 16.88
CA LEU A 537 -25.99 -19.42 17.05
C LEU A 537 -24.93 -18.44 17.53
N GLU A 538 -24.14 -18.79 18.56
CA GLU A 538 -22.95 -18.07 19.02
C GLU A 538 -22.00 -17.76 17.84
N ARG A 539 -21.62 -18.76 17.05
CA ARG A 539 -20.79 -18.60 15.83
C ARG A 539 -21.46 -17.87 14.67
N SER A 540 -22.74 -17.55 14.77
CA SER A 540 -23.45 -16.68 13.84
C SER A 540 -23.56 -15.26 14.38
N GLU A 541 -23.71 -15.11 15.69
CA GLU A 541 -23.68 -13.84 16.44
C GLU A 541 -22.29 -13.21 16.39
N GLU A 542 -21.22 -13.97 16.66
CA GLU A 542 -19.82 -13.59 16.39
C GLU A 542 -19.65 -12.99 14.99
N LYS A 543 -20.31 -13.56 13.98
CA LYS A 543 -20.22 -13.14 12.57
C LYS A 543 -21.13 -11.96 12.25
N ILE A 544 -22.24 -11.79 12.95
CA ILE A 544 -23.09 -10.61 12.88
C ILE A 544 -22.36 -9.43 13.53
N LEU A 545 -21.76 -9.62 14.72
CA LEU A 545 -20.94 -8.62 15.40
C LEU A 545 -19.71 -8.23 14.55
N ALA A 546 -18.99 -9.21 13.99
CA ALA A 546 -17.87 -8.95 13.08
C ALA A 546 -18.29 -8.32 11.74
N ALA A 547 -19.54 -8.50 11.30
CA ALA A 547 -20.10 -7.78 10.15
C ALA A 547 -20.48 -6.33 10.53
N VAL A 548 -21.14 -6.13 11.68
CA VAL A 548 -21.50 -4.80 12.21
C VAL A 548 -20.25 -3.95 12.46
N ALA A 549 -19.20 -4.52 13.03
CA ALA A 549 -17.90 -3.86 13.20
C ALA A 549 -17.23 -3.42 11.87
N ARG A 550 -17.65 -3.99 10.74
CA ARG A 550 -17.16 -3.63 9.39
C ARG A 550 -18.04 -2.60 8.66
N ILE A 551 -19.21 -2.24 9.19
CA ILE A 551 -20.13 -1.28 8.53
C ILE A 551 -19.50 0.13 8.41
N GLY A 552 -18.46 0.44 9.20
CA GLY A 552 -17.70 1.69 9.09
C GLY A 552 -16.62 1.75 7.99
N PHE A 553 -16.29 0.65 7.30
CA PHE A 553 -15.21 0.61 6.29
C PHE A 553 -15.72 0.07 4.94
N PRO A 554 -15.86 0.91 3.89
CA PRO A 554 -16.42 0.51 2.59
C PRO A 554 -15.40 -0.22 1.70
N ALA A 555 -14.99 -1.42 2.12
CA ALA A 555 -14.22 -2.33 1.26
C ALA A 555 -15.14 -2.99 0.22
N LEU A 556 -15.04 -2.56 -1.04
CA LEU A 556 -15.76 -3.16 -2.18
C LEU A 556 -15.42 -4.65 -2.32
N LEU A 557 -16.37 -5.52 -2.03
CA LEU A 557 -16.30 -6.97 -2.30
C LEU A 557 -17.58 -7.45 -3.00
N PRO A 558 -17.47 -8.41 -3.94
CA PRO A 558 -18.59 -8.79 -4.81
C PRO A 558 -19.73 -9.46 -4.04
N ASN A 559 -20.95 -9.13 -4.48
CA ASN A 559 -22.21 -9.50 -3.84
C ASN A 559 -22.35 -11.04 -3.67
N PRO A 560 -22.43 -11.58 -2.43
CA PRO A 560 -22.44 -13.02 -2.21
C PRO A 560 -23.76 -13.66 -2.68
N ALA A 561 -23.68 -14.42 -3.77
CA ALA A 561 -24.82 -15.01 -4.47
C ALA A 561 -25.83 -15.74 -3.54
N PRO A 562 -27.15 -15.68 -3.86
CA PRO A 562 -28.20 -16.19 -2.99
C PRO A 562 -28.03 -17.69 -2.71
N LYS A 563 -27.91 -18.03 -1.42
CA LYS A 563 -27.70 -19.39 -0.93
C LYS A 563 -28.89 -20.30 -1.32
N LYS A 564 -28.73 -21.07 -2.40
CA LYS A 564 -29.71 -22.05 -2.90
C LYS A 564 -30.22 -22.91 -1.73
N ARG A 565 -31.54 -22.90 -1.48
CA ARG A 565 -32.17 -23.74 -0.46
C ARG A 565 -31.84 -25.20 -0.74
N ARG A 566 -31.11 -25.88 0.16
CA ARG A 566 -30.77 -27.30 0.01
C ARG A 566 -32.06 -28.12 -0.05
N THR A 567 -32.28 -28.79 -1.17
CA THR A 567 -33.37 -29.78 -1.33
C THR A 567 -33.17 -30.91 -0.33
N LYS A 568 -34.27 -31.41 0.25
CA LYS A 568 -34.22 -32.54 1.20
C LYS A 568 -33.82 -33.80 0.42
N THR A 569 -32.63 -34.32 0.69
CA THR A 569 -32.14 -35.53 0.01
C THR A 569 -32.99 -36.75 0.36
N LEU A 570 -33.08 -37.73 -0.55
CA LEU A 570 -33.79 -39.00 -0.29
C LEU A 570 -33.30 -39.68 1.00
N ARG A 571 -32.00 -39.58 1.30
CA ARG A 571 -31.40 -40.06 2.57
C ARG A 571 -31.97 -39.36 3.81
N SER A 572 -32.30 -38.06 3.73
CA SER A 572 -32.99 -37.35 4.82
C SER A 572 -34.43 -37.82 4.99
N VAL A 573 -35.14 -38.15 3.89
CA VAL A 573 -36.50 -38.72 3.95
C VAL A 573 -36.46 -40.13 4.55
N ALA A 574 -35.50 -40.96 4.15
CA ALA A 574 -35.29 -42.30 4.70
C ALA A 574 -35.02 -42.26 6.22
N TYR A 575 -34.19 -41.32 6.71
CA TYR A 575 -34.00 -41.16 8.15
C TYR A 575 -35.27 -40.75 8.90
N ILE A 576 -36.15 -39.93 8.31
CA ILE A 576 -37.46 -39.58 8.89
C ILE A 576 -38.37 -40.81 8.97
N VAL A 577 -38.45 -41.61 7.91
CA VAL A 577 -39.25 -42.86 7.88
C VAL A 577 -38.73 -43.88 8.91
N LEU A 578 -37.41 -44.04 9.00
CA LEU A 578 -36.78 -44.91 10.01
C LEU A 578 -37.01 -44.42 11.44
N PHE A 579 -36.99 -43.10 11.67
CA PHE A 579 -37.33 -42.50 12.96
C PHE A 579 -38.78 -42.80 13.34
N LEU A 580 -39.75 -42.48 12.47
CA LEU A 580 -41.17 -42.70 12.74
C LEU A 580 -41.48 -44.18 13.04
N ASN A 581 -40.87 -45.12 12.33
CA ASN A 581 -41.02 -46.56 12.62
C ASN A 581 -40.41 -46.97 13.97
N ARG A 582 -39.28 -46.37 14.39
CA ARG A 582 -38.71 -46.58 15.73
C ARG A 582 -39.61 -46.01 16.82
N THR A 583 -40.10 -44.78 16.66
CA THR A 583 -41.01 -44.13 17.62
C THR A 583 -42.32 -44.92 17.77
N ARG A 584 -42.87 -45.44 16.67
CA ARG A 584 -44.05 -46.31 16.69
C ARG A 584 -43.79 -47.58 17.51
N ARG A 585 -42.73 -48.34 17.21
CA ARG A 585 -42.37 -49.56 17.96
C ARG A 585 -42.11 -49.29 19.44
N ALA A 586 -41.45 -48.18 19.77
CA ALA A 586 -41.25 -47.75 21.16
C ALA A 586 -42.59 -47.46 21.87
N SER A 587 -43.56 -46.84 21.19
CA SER A 587 -44.91 -46.60 21.74
C SER A 587 -45.70 -47.89 21.96
N GLU A 588 -45.52 -48.90 21.10
CA GLU A 588 -46.17 -50.21 21.20
C GLU A 588 -45.57 -51.01 22.37
N GLN A 589 -44.25 -51.03 22.51
CA GLN A 589 -43.55 -51.58 23.69
C GLN A 589 -43.93 -50.86 24.99
N TRP A 590 -44.08 -49.53 24.96
CA TRP A 590 -44.52 -48.75 26.13
C TRP A 590 -45.93 -49.14 26.59
N LYS A 591 -46.87 -49.37 25.65
CA LYS A 591 -48.22 -49.88 25.96
C LYS A 591 -48.14 -51.26 26.63
N GLN A 592 -47.35 -52.19 26.08
CA GLN A 592 -47.14 -53.52 26.67
C GLN A 592 -46.55 -53.45 28.10
N HIS A 593 -45.53 -52.62 28.32
CA HIS A 593 -44.93 -52.41 29.65
C HIS A 593 -45.84 -51.67 30.64
N ARG A 594 -46.86 -50.94 30.18
CA ARG A 594 -47.86 -50.29 31.05
C ARG A 594 -49.01 -51.25 31.41
N ALA A 595 -49.32 -52.24 30.56
CA ALA A 595 -50.43 -53.18 30.78
C ALA A 595 -50.28 -54.06 32.04
N SER A 596 -49.06 -54.40 32.46
CA SER A 596 -48.83 -55.17 33.70
C SER A 596 -48.89 -54.34 34.98
N LYS A 597 -48.85 -53.00 34.89
CA LYS A 597 -48.86 -52.08 36.03
C LYS A 597 -50.11 -52.25 36.93
N PRO A 598 -51.36 -52.21 36.43
CA PRO A 598 -52.55 -52.32 37.29
C PRO A 598 -52.63 -53.66 38.03
N ALA A 599 -52.23 -54.78 37.41
CA ALA A 599 -52.20 -56.08 38.08
C ALA A 599 -51.20 -56.13 39.26
N ILE A 600 -50.04 -55.48 39.11
CA ILE A 600 -49.04 -55.38 40.17
C ILE A 600 -49.50 -54.41 41.27
N GLU A 601 -50.15 -53.31 40.92
CA GLU A 601 -50.70 -52.35 41.90
C GLU A 601 -51.86 -52.96 42.70
N ALA A 602 -52.75 -53.74 42.07
CA ALA A 602 -53.78 -54.52 42.75
C ALA A 602 -53.17 -55.56 43.70
N ALA A 603 -52.20 -56.36 43.24
CA ALA A 603 -51.54 -57.36 44.08
C ALA A 603 -50.81 -56.72 45.30
N LEU A 604 -50.17 -55.55 45.11
CA LEU A 604 -49.55 -54.80 46.21
C LEU A 604 -50.60 -54.19 47.16
N GLN A 605 -51.75 -53.76 46.67
CA GLN A 605 -52.87 -53.33 47.52
C GLN A 605 -53.44 -54.50 48.32
N ASP A 606 -53.59 -55.69 47.74
CA ASP A 606 -54.10 -56.86 48.46
C ASP A 606 -53.10 -57.40 49.50
N VAL A 607 -51.79 -57.34 49.22
CA VAL A 607 -50.77 -57.59 50.25
C VAL A 607 -50.83 -56.56 51.37
N ARG A 608 -51.11 -55.28 51.08
CA ARG A 608 -51.34 -54.25 52.11
C ARG A 608 -52.61 -54.53 52.92
N LYS A 609 -53.74 -54.88 52.29
CA LYS A 609 -54.99 -55.28 52.96
C LYS A 609 -54.76 -56.48 53.88
N ARG A 610 -54.04 -57.52 53.43
CA ARG A 610 -53.68 -58.69 54.24
C ARG A 610 -52.77 -58.35 55.42
N ARG A 611 -51.82 -57.43 55.25
CA ARG A 611 -50.98 -56.95 56.37
C ARG A 611 -51.78 -56.11 57.39
N LEU A 612 -52.78 -55.35 56.94
CA LEU A 612 -53.69 -54.63 57.83
C LEU A 612 -54.60 -55.62 58.58
N ALA A 613 -55.19 -56.61 57.91
CA ALA A 613 -56.05 -57.63 58.53
C ALA A 613 -55.29 -58.53 59.53
N ASN A 614 -54.09 -59.00 59.17
CA ASN A 614 -53.24 -59.77 60.09
C ASN A 614 -52.61 -58.90 61.20
N GLY A 615 -52.61 -57.57 61.05
CA GLY A 615 -52.08 -56.62 62.03
C GLY A 615 -53.06 -56.28 63.17
N THR A 616 -54.33 -56.69 63.06
CA THR A 616 -55.40 -56.36 64.02
C THR A 616 -56.02 -57.59 64.68
N GLY A 617 -55.33 -58.76 64.65
CA GLY A 617 -55.99 -60.06 64.86
C GLY A 617 -55.21 -61.16 65.57
N THR A 618 -54.24 -60.86 66.44
CA THR A 618 -53.71 -61.85 67.43
C THR A 618 -53.05 -61.15 68.62
N THR A 619 -53.72 -61.14 69.77
CA THR A 619 -53.17 -60.65 71.07
C THR A 619 -53.60 -61.54 72.23
N SER A 620 -53.25 -62.83 72.19
CA SER A 620 -53.35 -63.74 73.34
C SER A 620 -52.54 -65.03 73.12
N ALA A 621 -51.71 -65.39 74.11
CA ALA A 621 -50.91 -66.62 74.21
C ALA A 621 -49.87 -66.89 73.07
N THR A 622 -48.79 -67.64 73.26
CA THR A 622 -48.28 -68.37 74.44
C THR A 622 -46.80 -68.05 74.63
N ALA A 623 -46.30 -67.99 75.86
CA ALA A 623 -44.87 -67.84 76.15
C ALA A 623 -44.27 -69.16 76.65
N GLN A 624 -43.04 -69.50 76.21
CA GLN A 624 -41.94 -70.06 77.04
C GLN A 624 -40.69 -70.41 76.22
N THR A 625 -39.51 -70.20 76.83
CA THR A 625 -38.19 -70.83 76.55
C THR A 625 -37.53 -70.65 75.16
N SER A 626 -36.20 -70.52 75.02
CA SER A 626 -35.10 -70.41 76.00
C SER A 626 -33.83 -69.73 75.41
N ASN A 627 -32.98 -69.22 76.31
CA ASN A 627 -31.52 -68.97 76.23
C ASN A 627 -30.81 -68.81 74.86
N GLY A 628 -30.11 -67.68 74.66
CA GLY A 628 -29.13 -67.51 73.57
C GLY A 628 -28.28 -66.25 73.67
N ARG A 629 -27.08 -66.36 74.27
CA ARG A 629 -26.01 -65.34 74.43
C ARG A 629 -26.06 -64.12 73.49
N ARG A 630 -26.12 -62.90 74.06
CA ARG A 630 -25.55 -61.71 73.40
C ARG A 630 -24.02 -61.81 73.43
N SER A 631 -23.37 -61.53 72.30
CA SER A 631 -21.94 -61.24 72.22
C SER A 631 -21.75 -59.88 71.56
N SER A 632 -20.88 -59.04 72.11
CA SER A 632 -20.65 -57.66 71.67
C SER A 632 -19.62 -57.58 70.54
N GLY A 633 -20.09 -57.58 69.29
CA GLY A 633 -19.25 -57.38 68.10
C GLY A 633 -19.17 -55.92 67.67
N SER A 634 -18.30 -55.12 68.30
CA SER A 634 -17.97 -53.78 67.81
C SER A 634 -17.03 -53.87 66.61
N HIS A 635 -17.37 -53.20 65.50
CA HIS A 635 -16.41 -52.90 64.43
C HIS A 635 -16.53 -51.42 64.05
N PRO A 636 -15.42 -50.64 64.10
CA PRO A 636 -15.45 -49.23 63.77
C PRO A 636 -15.46 -49.01 62.25
N VAL A 637 -16.11 -47.93 61.84
CA VAL A 637 -15.92 -47.33 60.51
C VAL A 637 -14.47 -46.87 60.39
N LYS A 638 -13.86 -47.11 59.21
CA LYS A 638 -12.67 -46.37 58.78
C LYS A 638 -13.01 -45.54 57.55
N THR A 639 -12.68 -44.26 57.64
CA THR A 639 -12.42 -43.35 56.52
C THR A 639 -11.13 -43.75 55.81
#